data_AF-A0A0Q8JAJ4-F1
#
_entry.id   AF-A0A0Q8JAJ4-F1
#
_cell.length_a   1.000
_cell.length_b   1.000
_cell.length_c   1.000
_cell.angle_alpha   90.00
_cell.angle_beta   90.00
_cell.angle_gamma   90.00
#
_symmetry.space_group_name_H-M   'P 1'
#
loop_
_entity.id
_entity.type
_entity.pdbx_description
1 polymer ?
#
loop_
_entity_poly.entity_id
_entity_poly.type
_entity_poly.pdbx_seq_one_letter_code
_entity_poly.pdbx_strand_id
1 'polypeptide(L)'
;MSHEFRPLIEVLRELNALVQIEASGFVFLVTEELHSGIIRLHNGQVKEVTFRMLRNDEAVQGLSMVSTAKLRFQPNDIPSYGNKMALNPASMKWLLGGFEQELAGRSETTAAIAAASARAPEPPPPAARVDKRVRDAIEQVAVNYLGPIAGMLCQEAFETRHDPRQVVAHLATYLNSPQESRRFVDDAHKALDLLR
;
A
#
# COMPACT_ATOMS: atom_id res chain seq x y z
N MET A 1 9.03 -13.91 -2.22
CA MET A 1 8.40 -12.76 -2.89
C MET A 1 8.52 -11.59 -1.94
N SER A 2 9.40 -10.66 -2.26
CA SER A 2 9.94 -9.69 -1.30
C SER A 2 8.90 -8.64 -0.92
N HIS A 3 8.59 -8.56 0.37
CA HIS A 3 7.63 -7.62 0.97
C HIS A 3 8.28 -6.28 1.34
N GLU A 4 9.35 -5.92 0.64
CA GLU A 4 10.22 -4.79 0.97
C GLU A 4 9.91 -3.57 0.10
N PHE A 5 10.13 -2.37 0.65
CA PHE A 5 10.02 -1.13 -0.10
C PHE A 5 11.10 -1.11 -1.18
N ARG A 6 10.66 -1.01 -2.42
CA ARG A 6 11.54 -0.95 -3.59
C ARG A 6 11.41 0.40 -4.28
N PRO A 7 12.42 0.82 -5.05
CA PRO A 7 12.33 2.02 -5.87
C PRO A 7 11.06 1.98 -6.73
N LEU A 8 10.37 3.12 -6.86
CA LEU A 8 9.10 3.18 -7.60
C LEU A 8 9.26 2.67 -9.04
N ILE A 9 10.41 2.88 -9.66
CA ILE A 9 10.70 2.38 -11.01
C ILE A 9 10.59 0.85 -11.11
N GLU A 10 11.04 0.10 -10.09
CA GLU A 10 10.91 -1.36 -10.07
C GLU A 10 9.45 -1.79 -9.85
N VAL A 11 8.75 -1.07 -8.99
CA VAL A 11 7.32 -1.28 -8.73
C VAL A 11 6.48 -1.07 -9.98
N LEU A 12 6.74 0.01 -10.73
CA LEU A 12 6.05 0.31 -11.98
C LEU A 12 6.43 -0.66 -13.11
N ARG A 13 7.65 -1.21 -13.11
CA ARG A 13 8.01 -2.32 -14.02
C ARG A 13 7.18 -3.57 -13.75
N GLU A 14 6.95 -3.90 -12.48
CA GLU A 14 6.10 -5.03 -12.11
C GLU A 14 4.63 -4.79 -12.50
N LEU A 15 4.12 -3.57 -12.30
CA LEU A 15 2.81 -3.16 -12.81
C LEU A 15 2.72 -3.33 -14.33
N ASN A 16 3.74 -2.91 -15.08
CA ASN A 16 3.78 -3.05 -16.53
C ASN A 16 3.79 -4.54 -16.94
N ALA A 17 4.54 -5.39 -16.22
CA ALA A 17 4.51 -6.83 -16.46
C ALA A 17 3.12 -7.43 -16.26
N LEU A 18 2.36 -6.98 -15.24
CA LEU A 18 0.97 -7.39 -15.02
C LEU A 18 0.05 -6.95 -16.16
N VAL A 19 0.27 -5.74 -16.71
CA VAL A 19 -0.45 -5.27 -17.89
C VAL A 19 -0.15 -6.14 -19.12
N GLN A 20 1.10 -6.51 -19.34
CA GLN A 20 1.52 -7.34 -20.49
C GLN A 20 0.92 -8.75 -20.46
N ILE A 21 0.71 -9.34 -19.28
CA ILE A 21 0.04 -10.65 -19.14
C ILE A 21 -1.49 -10.54 -19.09
N GLU A 22 -2.03 -9.37 -19.47
CA GLU A 22 -3.46 -9.06 -19.47
C GLU A 22 -4.14 -9.31 -18.12
N ALA A 23 -3.42 -9.12 -17.02
CA ALA A 23 -3.93 -9.38 -15.68
C ALA A 23 -5.16 -8.50 -15.38
N SER A 24 -6.11 -9.09 -14.66
CA SER A 24 -7.31 -8.43 -14.16
C SER A 24 -7.34 -8.52 -12.65
N GLY A 25 -7.60 -7.39 -11.98
CA GLY A 25 -7.64 -7.32 -10.52
C GLY A 25 -7.19 -5.97 -10.00
N PHE A 26 -6.78 -5.94 -8.74
CA PHE A 26 -6.34 -4.73 -8.05
C PHE A 26 -4.87 -4.83 -7.70
N VAL A 27 -4.14 -3.77 -8.02
CA VAL A 27 -2.76 -3.56 -7.60
C VAL A 27 -2.80 -2.54 -6.47
N PHE A 28 -2.45 -2.99 -5.28
CA PHE A 28 -2.31 -2.15 -4.10
C PHE A 28 -0.88 -1.64 -4.01
N LEU A 29 -0.73 -0.36 -3.75
CA LEU A 29 0.55 0.31 -3.58
C LEU A 29 0.60 0.97 -2.21
N VAL A 30 1.71 0.82 -1.49
CA VAL A 30 1.96 1.51 -0.22
C VAL A 30 3.35 2.12 -0.27
N THR A 31 3.49 3.37 0.16
CA THR A 31 4.78 4.07 0.21
C THR A 31 5.32 4.14 1.64
N GLU A 32 6.62 4.46 1.79
CA GLU A 32 7.24 4.65 3.11
C GLU A 32 6.59 5.79 3.91
N GLU A 33 6.05 6.79 3.21
CA GLU A 33 5.31 7.91 3.82
C GLU A 33 3.87 7.54 4.26
N LEU A 34 3.54 6.25 4.34
CA LEU A 34 2.22 5.73 4.69
C LEU A 34 1.12 6.17 3.71
N HIS A 35 1.47 6.45 2.46
CA HIS A 35 0.49 6.72 1.41
C HIS A 35 0.11 5.42 0.72
N SER A 36 -1.21 5.17 0.60
CA SER A 36 -1.73 4.04 -0.14
C SER A 36 -2.32 4.46 -1.47
N GLY A 37 -2.18 3.59 -2.47
CA GLY A 37 -2.83 3.70 -3.75
C GLY A 37 -3.43 2.37 -4.21
N ILE A 38 -4.40 2.47 -5.12
CA ILE A 38 -5.06 1.33 -5.74
C ILE A 38 -5.09 1.58 -7.23
N ILE A 39 -4.54 0.64 -8.00
CA ILE A 39 -4.57 0.65 -9.45
C ILE A 39 -5.45 -0.53 -9.88
N ARG A 40 -6.53 -0.24 -10.59
CA ARG A 40 -7.41 -1.26 -11.13
C ARG A 40 -6.96 -1.67 -12.52
N LEU A 41 -6.71 -2.95 -12.68
CA LEU A 41 -6.40 -3.58 -13.95
C LEU A 41 -7.58 -4.41 -14.44
N HIS A 42 -7.91 -4.31 -15.72
CA HIS A 42 -8.93 -5.13 -16.36
C HIS A 42 -8.49 -5.46 -17.79
N ASN A 43 -8.25 -6.75 -18.05
CA ASN A 43 -7.67 -7.29 -19.28
C ASN A 43 -6.43 -6.51 -19.74
N GLY A 44 -5.48 -6.31 -18.82
CA GLY A 44 -4.26 -5.54 -19.10
C GLY A 44 -4.46 -4.03 -19.25
N GLN A 45 -5.69 -3.51 -19.08
CA GLN A 45 -5.94 -2.07 -19.13
C GLN A 45 -6.03 -1.47 -17.74
N VAL A 46 -5.31 -0.37 -17.51
CA VAL A 46 -5.47 0.45 -16.31
C VAL A 46 -6.80 1.20 -16.42
N LYS A 47 -7.78 0.84 -15.58
CA LYS A 47 -9.11 1.46 -15.59
C LYS A 47 -9.20 2.64 -14.65
N GLU A 48 -8.57 2.53 -13.49
CA GLU A 48 -8.63 3.53 -12.43
C GLU A 48 -7.32 3.52 -11.65
N VAL A 49 -6.87 4.70 -11.25
CA VAL A 49 -5.73 4.86 -10.34
C VAL A 49 -6.17 5.77 -9.22
N THR A 50 -5.98 5.34 -7.98
CA THR A 50 -6.21 6.17 -6.80
C THR A 50 -4.92 6.19 -6.01
N PHE A 51 -4.55 7.36 -5.50
CA PHE A 51 -3.38 7.51 -4.64
C PHE A 51 -3.68 8.58 -3.60
N ARG A 52 -3.66 8.21 -2.31
CA ARG A 52 -4.12 9.07 -1.21
C ARG A 52 -5.59 9.49 -1.43
N MET A 53 -5.85 10.78 -1.59
CA MET A 53 -7.14 11.36 -1.95
C MET A 53 -7.25 11.72 -3.44
N LEU A 54 -6.17 11.50 -4.21
CA LEU A 54 -6.08 11.83 -5.63
C LEU A 54 -6.60 10.67 -6.49
N ARG A 55 -7.15 11.00 -7.65
CA ARG A 55 -7.69 10.03 -8.61
C ARG A 55 -7.11 10.26 -10.01
N ASN A 56 -6.99 9.19 -10.76
CA ASN A 56 -6.53 9.12 -12.14
C ASN A 56 -5.25 9.93 -12.36
N ASP A 57 -5.32 11.01 -13.13
CA ASP A 57 -4.15 11.80 -13.53
C ASP A 57 -3.43 12.45 -12.34
N GLU A 58 -4.19 12.99 -11.38
CA GLU A 58 -3.63 13.56 -10.16
C GLU A 58 -2.96 12.46 -9.31
N ALA A 59 -3.52 11.25 -9.31
CA ALA A 59 -2.92 10.12 -8.63
C ALA A 59 -1.60 9.69 -9.29
N VAL A 60 -1.54 9.69 -10.62
CA VAL A 60 -0.32 9.39 -11.38
C VAL A 60 0.75 10.47 -11.15
N GLN A 61 0.36 11.74 -11.10
CA GLN A 61 1.27 12.85 -10.76
C GLN A 61 1.77 12.75 -9.31
N GLY A 62 0.90 12.35 -8.37
CA GLY A 62 1.32 12.09 -7.00
C GLY A 62 2.30 10.92 -6.90
N LEU A 63 2.05 9.85 -7.68
CA LEU A 63 2.94 8.71 -7.76
C LEU A 63 4.32 9.08 -8.32
N SER A 64 4.44 9.96 -9.32
CA SER A 64 5.76 10.35 -9.87
C SER A 64 6.68 11.05 -8.86
N MET A 65 6.12 11.56 -7.76
CA MET A 65 6.89 12.15 -6.66
C MET A 65 7.36 11.13 -5.61
N VAL A 66 6.88 9.89 -5.68
CA VAL A 66 7.21 8.82 -4.73
C VAL A 66 8.59 8.24 -5.05
N SER A 67 9.40 8.06 -4.02
CA SER A 67 10.73 7.45 -4.17
C SER A 67 10.66 5.93 -4.10
N THR A 68 9.99 5.41 -3.09
CA THR A 68 9.93 3.99 -2.75
C THR A 68 8.48 3.56 -2.51
N ALA A 69 8.15 2.38 -2.98
CA ALA A 69 6.83 1.81 -2.83
C ALA A 69 6.90 0.28 -2.71
N LYS A 70 5.83 -0.27 -2.18
CA LYS A 70 5.56 -1.70 -2.11
C LYS A 70 4.30 -1.98 -2.91
N LEU A 71 4.33 -3.04 -3.70
CA LEU A 71 3.24 -3.43 -4.57
C LEU A 71 2.72 -4.81 -4.18
N ARG A 72 1.40 -4.95 -4.20
CA ARG A 72 0.72 -6.24 -4.08
C ARG A 72 -0.38 -6.34 -5.10
N PHE A 73 -0.29 -7.34 -5.95
CA PHE A 73 -1.37 -7.70 -6.85
C PHE A 73 -2.36 -8.66 -6.17
N GLN A 74 -3.66 -8.39 -6.33
CA GLN A 74 -4.72 -9.31 -5.98
C GLN A 74 -5.56 -9.62 -7.23
N PRO A 75 -5.54 -10.88 -7.71
CA PRO A 75 -6.40 -11.32 -8.80
C PRO A 75 -7.81 -11.50 -8.27
N ASN A 76 -8.57 -10.42 -8.20
CA ASN A 76 -10.00 -10.46 -7.92
C ASN A 76 -10.63 -9.21 -8.57
N ASP A 77 -11.31 -9.36 -9.71
CA ASP A 77 -12.02 -8.25 -10.34
C ASP A 77 -13.41 -8.15 -9.71
N ILE A 78 -13.52 -7.33 -8.67
CA ILE A 78 -14.81 -6.98 -8.09
C ILE A 78 -15.42 -5.92 -9.01
N PRO A 79 -16.65 -6.11 -9.54
CA PRO A 79 -17.29 -5.13 -10.39
C PRO A 79 -17.56 -3.85 -9.57
N SER A 80 -16.69 -2.85 -9.75
CA SER A 80 -16.91 -1.51 -9.21
C SER A 80 -17.84 -0.72 -10.14
N TYR A 81 -18.97 -0.27 -9.61
CA TYR A 81 -19.93 0.64 -10.25
C TYR A 81 -19.49 2.12 -10.11
N GLY A 82 -18.18 2.37 -9.99
CA GLY A 82 -17.57 3.67 -9.82
C GLY A 82 -17.35 4.43 -11.14
N ASN A 83 -17.36 5.76 -11.03
CA ASN A 83 -17.47 6.74 -12.11
C ASN A 83 -16.47 6.56 -13.27
N LYS A 84 -16.95 6.75 -14.50
CA LYS A 84 -16.22 6.59 -15.78
C LYS A 84 -15.24 7.74 -16.06
N MET A 85 -14.42 8.18 -15.11
CA MET A 85 -13.32 9.09 -15.45
C MET A 85 -12.17 8.24 -15.99
N ALA A 86 -12.02 8.24 -17.31
CA ALA A 86 -10.89 7.59 -17.97
C ALA A 86 -9.59 8.34 -17.67
N LEU A 87 -8.49 7.61 -17.46
CA LEU A 87 -7.16 8.21 -17.41
C LEU A 87 -6.85 8.94 -18.72
N ASN A 88 -6.18 10.10 -18.64
CA ASN A 88 -5.68 10.73 -19.86
C ASN A 88 -4.61 9.86 -20.53
N PRO A 89 -4.51 9.92 -21.87
CA PRO A 89 -3.54 9.15 -22.63
C PRO A 89 -2.08 9.44 -22.23
N ALA A 90 -1.77 10.64 -21.74
CA ALA A 90 -0.45 10.99 -21.23
C ALA A 90 -0.09 10.20 -19.95
N SER A 91 -0.99 10.18 -18.97
CA SER A 91 -0.83 9.43 -17.72
C SER A 91 -0.77 7.92 -17.96
N MET A 92 -1.59 7.43 -18.90
CA MET A 92 -1.55 6.03 -19.32
C MET A 92 -0.22 5.67 -19.99
N LYS A 93 0.28 6.51 -20.92
CA LYS A 93 1.60 6.32 -21.54
C LYS A 93 2.73 6.36 -20.51
N TRP A 94 2.61 7.22 -19.50
CA TRP A 94 3.58 7.30 -18.41
C TRP A 94 3.62 5.98 -17.63
N LEU A 95 2.47 5.45 -17.18
CA LEU A 95 2.37 4.18 -16.44
C LEU A 95 2.86 2.95 -17.23
N LEU A 96 2.71 2.97 -18.56
CA LEU A 96 3.08 1.84 -19.43
C LEU A 96 4.55 1.87 -19.89
N GLY A 97 5.37 2.77 -19.34
CA GLY A 97 6.81 2.80 -19.60
C GLY A 97 7.41 4.20 -19.76
N GLY A 98 6.59 5.25 -19.87
CA GLY A 98 7.11 6.62 -19.87
C GLY A 98 7.82 7.00 -18.55
N PHE A 99 7.47 6.35 -17.45
CA PHE A 99 8.11 6.51 -16.14
C PHE A 99 9.60 6.17 -16.16
N GLU A 100 10.08 5.30 -17.05
CA GLU A 100 11.48 4.86 -17.05
C GLU A 100 12.44 6.00 -17.32
N GLN A 101 12.13 6.90 -18.26
CA GLN A 101 13.00 8.03 -18.59
C GLN A 101 12.99 9.11 -17.50
N GLU A 102 11.84 9.32 -16.86
CA GLU A 102 11.67 10.34 -15.83
C GLU A 102 12.29 9.92 -14.49
N LEU A 103 12.15 8.64 -14.10
CA LEU A 103 12.69 8.13 -12.86
C LEU A 103 14.13 7.64 -12.95
N ALA A 104 14.60 7.13 -14.11
CA ALA A 104 16.00 6.74 -14.26
C ALA A 104 16.94 7.94 -14.04
N GLY A 105 16.59 9.12 -14.57
CA GLY A 105 17.37 10.34 -14.37
C GLY A 105 17.41 10.86 -12.92
N ARG A 106 16.49 10.44 -12.04
CA ARG A 106 16.54 10.74 -10.59
C ARG A 106 17.39 9.73 -9.80
N SER A 107 17.49 8.49 -10.28
CA SER A 107 18.22 7.43 -9.59
C SER A 107 19.73 7.67 -9.60
N GLU A 108 20.27 8.27 -10.67
CA GLU A 108 21.70 8.60 -10.79
C GLU A 108 22.18 9.62 -9.73
N THR A 109 21.32 10.56 -9.31
CA THR A 109 21.67 11.55 -8.28
C THR A 109 21.69 10.96 -6.86
N THR A 110 20.99 9.83 -6.64
CA THR A 110 20.86 9.20 -5.30
C THR A 110 21.83 8.04 -5.12
N ALA A 111 22.33 7.45 -6.21
CA ALA A 111 23.35 6.40 -6.14
C ALA A 111 24.71 6.91 -5.63
N ALA A 112 25.05 8.19 -5.86
CA ALA A 112 26.32 8.78 -5.42
C ALA A 112 26.42 9.01 -3.89
N ILE A 113 25.28 9.07 -3.18
CA ILE A 113 25.22 9.27 -1.72
C ILE A 113 25.07 7.95 -0.92
N ALA A 114 24.59 6.87 -1.54
CA ALA A 114 24.36 5.59 -0.86
C ALA A 114 25.65 4.77 -0.63
N ALA A 115 26.75 5.09 -1.34
CA ALA A 115 28.01 4.36 -1.21
C ALA A 115 28.78 4.62 0.11
N ALA A 116 28.33 5.54 0.97
CA ALA A 116 29.02 5.91 2.21
C ALA A 116 28.48 5.24 3.49
N SER A 117 27.37 4.48 3.42
CA SER A 117 26.71 3.91 4.61
C SER A 117 26.55 2.40 4.53
N ALA A 118 27.63 1.68 4.19
CA ALA A 118 27.73 0.25 4.46
C ALA A 118 28.19 0.05 5.91
N ARG A 119 27.25 -0.01 6.86
CA ARG A 119 27.47 -0.67 8.15
C ARG A 119 26.66 -1.96 8.18
N ALA A 120 27.36 -3.03 8.53
CA ALA A 120 26.91 -4.42 8.52
C ALA A 120 25.62 -4.64 9.34
N PRO A 121 24.76 -5.61 8.97
CA PRO A 121 23.57 -5.92 9.73
C PRO A 121 23.92 -6.72 11.00
N GLU A 122 23.53 -6.18 12.15
CA GLU A 122 23.42 -6.93 13.42
C GLU A 122 22.23 -7.90 13.37
N PRO A 123 22.30 -9.07 14.03
CA PRO A 123 21.19 -10.03 14.06
C PRO A 123 20.00 -9.49 14.88
N PRO A 124 18.75 -9.74 14.45
CA PRO A 124 17.56 -9.27 15.15
C PRO A 124 17.36 -10.03 16.49
N PRO A 125 16.87 -9.35 17.54
CA PRO A 125 16.52 -9.99 18.81
C PRO A 125 15.29 -10.90 18.67
N PRO A 126 15.11 -11.88 19.56
CA PRO A 126 14.03 -12.86 19.49
C PRO A 126 12.66 -12.19 19.65
N ALA A 127 11.81 -12.39 18.64
CA ALA A 127 10.45 -11.87 18.59
C ALA A 127 9.63 -12.27 19.82
N ALA A 128 9.23 -11.28 20.61
CA ALA A 128 8.15 -11.45 21.58
C ALA A 128 6.91 -11.94 20.83
N ARG A 129 6.41 -13.13 21.20
CA ARG A 129 5.21 -13.72 20.60
C ARG A 129 4.02 -12.81 20.87
N VAL A 130 3.71 -11.94 19.91
CA VAL A 130 2.44 -11.22 19.87
C VAL A 130 1.32 -12.27 19.92
N ASP A 131 0.40 -12.12 20.87
CA ASP A 131 -0.71 -13.04 21.07
C ASP A 131 -1.55 -13.12 19.81
N LYS A 132 -1.53 -14.28 19.16
CA LYS A 132 -2.19 -14.51 17.86
C LYS A 132 -3.69 -14.18 17.91
N ARG A 133 -4.32 -14.36 19.09
CA ARG A 133 -5.73 -14.03 19.36
C ARG A 133 -6.02 -12.53 19.32
N VAL A 134 -5.10 -11.72 19.87
CA VAL A 134 -5.18 -10.26 19.85
C VAL A 134 -5.08 -9.74 18.43
N ARG A 135 -4.16 -10.30 17.63
CA ARG A 135 -4.01 -9.93 16.22
C ARG A 135 -5.28 -10.23 15.41
N ASP A 136 -5.83 -11.43 15.57
CA ASP A 136 -7.01 -11.88 14.82
C ASP A 136 -8.25 -11.00 15.13
N ALA A 137 -8.45 -10.63 16.39
CA ALA A 137 -9.57 -9.77 16.77
C ALA A 137 -9.46 -8.36 16.18
N ILE A 138 -8.27 -7.75 16.20
CA ILE A 138 -8.05 -6.44 15.57
C ILE A 138 -8.24 -6.53 14.05
N GLU A 139 -7.74 -7.60 13.43
CA GLU A 139 -7.89 -7.85 12.00
C GLU A 139 -9.35 -8.01 11.60
N GLN A 140 -10.14 -8.79 12.34
CA GLN A 140 -11.58 -8.95 12.07
C GLN A 140 -12.35 -7.63 12.16
N VAL A 141 -12.08 -6.82 13.18
CA VAL A 141 -12.69 -5.49 13.28
C VAL A 141 -12.24 -4.63 12.11
N ALA A 142 -10.93 -4.60 11.82
CA ALA A 142 -10.37 -3.82 10.73
C ALA A 142 -10.93 -4.21 9.35
N VAL A 143 -11.25 -5.48 9.10
CA VAL A 143 -11.87 -5.92 7.83
C VAL A 143 -13.22 -5.26 7.59
N ASN A 144 -14.00 -4.97 8.65
CA ASN A 144 -15.30 -4.32 8.50
C ASN A 144 -15.22 -2.84 8.07
N TYR A 145 -14.07 -2.20 8.32
CA TYR A 145 -13.87 -0.76 8.07
C TYR A 145 -12.89 -0.49 6.92
N LEU A 146 -11.78 -1.21 6.88
CA LEU A 146 -10.72 -1.10 5.88
C LEU A 146 -10.89 -2.13 4.75
N GLY A 147 -11.80 -3.08 4.89
CA GLY A 147 -12.00 -4.15 3.92
C GLY A 147 -10.84 -5.14 3.90
N PRO A 148 -10.62 -5.83 2.77
CA PRO A 148 -9.62 -6.90 2.68
C PRO A 148 -8.16 -6.44 2.85
N ILE A 149 -7.88 -5.13 2.84
CA ILE A 149 -6.53 -4.59 3.12
C ILE A 149 -6.17 -4.65 4.62
N ALA A 150 -7.17 -4.81 5.50
CA ALA A 150 -7.01 -4.84 6.94
C ALA A 150 -5.96 -5.85 7.42
N GLY A 151 -5.91 -7.05 6.84
CA GLY A 151 -4.94 -8.07 7.23
C GLY A 151 -3.49 -7.67 6.97
N MET A 152 -3.24 -6.97 5.86
CA MET A 152 -1.91 -6.41 5.58
C MET A 152 -1.55 -5.31 6.58
N LEU A 153 -2.47 -4.35 6.77
CA LEU A 153 -2.22 -3.21 7.66
C LEU A 153 -2.04 -3.66 9.12
N CYS A 154 -2.78 -4.68 9.56
CA CYS A 154 -2.59 -5.30 10.87
C CYS A 154 -1.21 -5.93 10.99
N GLN A 155 -0.78 -6.70 9.98
CA GLN A 155 0.54 -7.32 9.99
C GLN A 155 1.65 -6.26 10.10
N GLU A 156 1.60 -5.20 9.28
CA GLU A 156 2.60 -4.13 9.29
C GLU A 156 2.61 -3.35 10.61
N ALA A 157 1.41 -3.08 11.16
CA ALA A 157 1.28 -2.41 12.45
C ALA A 157 1.90 -3.25 13.57
N PHE A 158 1.71 -4.57 13.56
CA PHE A 158 2.27 -5.49 14.57
C PHE A 158 3.77 -5.78 14.38
N GLU A 159 4.31 -5.62 13.17
CA GLU A 159 5.76 -5.70 12.92
C GLU A 159 6.51 -4.51 13.50
N THR A 160 5.89 -3.32 13.48
CA THR A 160 6.50 -2.10 14.01
C THR A 160 6.13 -1.82 15.47
N ARG A 161 4.97 -2.32 15.92
CA ARG A 161 4.39 -2.00 17.23
C ARG A 161 3.94 -3.27 17.94
N HIS A 162 4.42 -3.43 19.16
CA HIS A 162 4.03 -4.57 20.00
C HIS A 162 2.76 -4.30 20.84
N ASP A 163 2.32 -3.04 20.93
CA ASP A 163 1.15 -2.66 21.72
C ASP A 163 -0.14 -2.63 20.86
N PRO A 164 -1.16 -3.44 21.20
CA PRO A 164 -2.37 -3.56 20.40
C PRO A 164 -3.20 -2.27 20.35
N ARG A 165 -3.12 -1.40 21.36
CA ARG A 165 -3.83 -0.10 21.34
C ARG A 165 -3.14 0.86 20.38
N GLN A 166 -1.82 0.82 20.30
CA GLN A 166 -1.07 1.60 19.30
C GLN A 166 -1.31 1.09 17.88
N VAL A 167 -1.48 -0.23 17.69
CA VAL A 167 -1.90 -0.81 16.40
C VAL A 167 -3.27 -0.29 15.99
N VAL A 168 -4.26 -0.31 16.88
CA VAL A 168 -5.61 0.24 16.61
C VAL A 168 -5.55 1.72 16.28
N ALA A 169 -4.82 2.52 17.07
CA ALA A 169 -4.67 3.96 16.78
C ALA A 169 -4.03 4.21 15.41
N HIS A 170 -3.09 3.36 14.99
CA HIS A 170 -2.45 3.43 13.69
C HIS A 170 -3.40 3.01 12.56
N LEU A 171 -4.16 1.93 12.71
CA LEU A 171 -5.15 1.50 11.73
C LEU A 171 -6.25 2.55 11.51
N ALA A 172 -6.59 3.28 12.56
CA ALA A 172 -7.58 4.36 12.50
C ALA A 172 -7.15 5.54 11.61
N THR A 173 -5.84 5.71 11.34
CA THR A 173 -5.35 6.77 10.44
C THR A 173 -5.59 6.45 8.97
N TYR A 174 -5.87 5.19 8.62
CA TYR A 174 -6.20 4.77 7.25
C TYR A 174 -7.67 5.00 6.88
N LEU A 175 -8.51 5.38 7.85
CA LEU A 175 -9.93 5.63 7.63
C LEU A 175 -10.18 7.06 7.15
N ASN A 176 -11.13 7.19 6.22
CA ASN A 176 -11.39 8.43 5.50
C ASN A 176 -12.18 9.46 6.32
N SER A 177 -12.81 9.05 7.43
CA SER A 177 -13.65 9.91 8.26
C SER A 177 -13.27 9.84 9.74
N PRO A 178 -13.10 10.97 10.43
CA PRO A 178 -12.78 10.99 11.86
C PRO A 178 -13.88 10.35 12.73
N GLN A 179 -15.14 10.32 12.27
CA GLN A 179 -16.21 9.61 12.97
C GLN A 179 -16.06 8.09 12.84
N GLU A 180 -15.63 7.63 11.66
CA GLU A 180 -15.41 6.22 11.35
C GLU A 180 -14.15 5.71 12.08
N SER A 181 -13.08 6.51 12.12
CA SER A 181 -11.90 6.26 12.95
C SER A 181 -12.25 6.09 14.43
N ARG A 182 -13.13 6.94 14.99
CA ARG A 182 -13.56 6.82 16.38
C ARG A 182 -14.38 5.55 16.63
N ARG A 183 -15.29 5.20 15.73
CA ARG A 183 -16.08 3.95 15.83
C ARG A 183 -15.20 2.72 15.75
N PHE A 184 -14.26 2.70 14.82
CA PHE A 184 -13.28 1.62 14.69
C PHE A 184 -12.44 1.46 15.96
N VAL A 185 -11.93 2.57 16.53
CA VAL A 185 -11.14 2.51 17.78
C VAL A 185 -11.98 1.98 18.94
N ASP A 186 -13.25 2.39 19.06
CA ASP A 186 -14.16 1.92 20.12
C ASP A 186 -14.49 0.42 19.98
N ASP A 187 -14.81 -0.03 18.77
CA ASP A 187 -15.11 -1.44 18.47
C ASP A 187 -13.88 -2.33 18.65
N ALA A 188 -12.70 -1.87 18.23
CA ALA A 188 -11.46 -2.60 18.40
C ALA A 188 -11.06 -2.68 19.89
N HIS A 189 -11.25 -1.61 20.67
CA HIS A 189 -11.05 -1.67 22.11
C HIS A 189 -12.03 -2.63 22.80
N LYS A 190 -13.31 -2.65 22.40
CA LYS A 190 -14.29 -3.63 22.90
C LYS A 190 -13.89 -5.07 22.56
N ALA A 191 -13.45 -5.32 21.33
CA ALA A 191 -12.98 -6.64 20.92
C ALA A 191 -11.75 -7.10 21.72
N LEU A 192 -10.86 -6.17 22.06
CA LEU A 192 -9.71 -6.43 22.94
C LEU A 192 -10.12 -6.68 24.39
N ASP A 193 -11.13 -5.97 24.90
CA ASP A 193 -11.65 -6.16 26.26
C ASP A 193 -12.36 -7.52 26.41
N LEU A 194 -13.03 -8.00 25.35
CA LEU A 194 -13.64 -9.33 25.29
C LEU A 194 -12.64 -10.50 25.27
N LEU A 195 -11.37 -10.22 24.96
CA LEU A 195 -10.29 -11.21 24.96
C LEU A 195 -9.53 -11.29 26.30
N ARG A 196 -9.88 -10.44 27.25
CA ARG A 196 -9.25 -10.31 28.57
C ARG A 196 -9.90 -11.24 29.60
#